data_AF-A0A1Z4R2V1-F1
#
_entry.id   AF-A0A1Z4R2V1-F1
#
_cell.length_a   1.000
_cell.length_b   1.000
_cell.length_c   1.000
_cell.angle_alpha   90.00
_cell.angle_beta   90.00
_cell.angle_gamma   90.00
#
_symmetry.space_group_name_H-M   'P 1'
#
loop_
_entity.id
_entity.type
_entity.pdbx_description
1 polymer ?
#
loop_
_entity_poly.entity_id
_entity_poly.type
_entity_poly.pdbx_seq_one_letter_code
_entity_poly.pdbx_strand_id
1 'polypeptide(L)' 'MMNLQEIINSINSLPTEERDYLFEFLRNKKEESRGDNFWQGLQKFRKVIQNEGIIFTDEDFADLRDTSVGREIDL' A
#
# COMPACT_ATOMS: atom_id res chain seq x y z
N MET A 1 -1.95 17.81 -27.40
CA MET A 1 -2.14 17.32 -26.02
C MET A 1 -3.64 17.33 -25.80
N MET A 2 -4.27 16.17 -25.57
CA MET A 2 -5.72 16.14 -25.34
C MET A 2 -6.03 16.71 -23.96
N ASN A 3 -7.10 17.49 -23.87
CA ASN A 3 -7.62 17.95 -22.58
C ASN A 3 -8.48 16.86 -21.93
N LEU A 4 -8.81 17.03 -20.65
CA LEU A 4 -9.55 16.03 -19.89
C LEU A 4 -10.92 15.71 -20.49
N GLN A 5 -11.61 16.71 -21.06
CA GLN A 5 -12.92 16.52 -21.68
C GLN A 5 -12.83 15.67 -22.95
N GLU A 6 -11.80 15.88 -23.76
CA GLU A 6 -11.53 15.08 -24.97
C GLU A 6 -11.22 13.62 -24.63
N ILE A 7 -10.50 13.38 -23.53
CA ILE A 7 -10.22 12.03 -23.03
C ILE A 7 -11.50 11.34 -22.56
N ILE A 8 -12.35 12.03 -21.78
CA ILE A 8 -13.64 11.50 -21.31
C ILE A 8 -14.54 11.11 -22.49
N ASN A 9 -14.63 11.98 -23.49
CA ASN A 9 -15.43 11.73 -24.68
C ASN A 9 -14.91 10.50 -25.47
N SER A 10 -13.59 10.35 -25.57
CA SER A 10 -12.96 9.20 -26.22
C SER A 10 -13.27 7.89 -25.48
N ILE A 11 -13.19 7.89 -24.15
CA ILE A 11 -13.54 6.72 -23.31
C ILE A 11 -15.02 6.35 -23.47
N ASN A 12 -15.91 7.35 -23.53
CA ASN A 12 -17.34 7.11 -23.70
C ASN A 12 -17.71 6.57 -25.09
N SER A 13 -16.85 6.76 -26.10
CA SER A 13 -17.02 6.20 -27.43
C SER A 13 -16.56 4.75 -27.58
N LEU A 14 -15.85 4.21 -26.57
CA LEU A 14 -15.40 2.82 -26.58
C LEU A 14 -16.58 1.84 -26.42
N PRO A 15 -16.48 0.63 -26.99
CA PRO A 15 -17.37 -0.48 -26.66
C PRO A 15 -17.35 -0.76 -25.15
N THR A 16 -18.47 -1.26 -24.62
CA THR A 16 -18.60 -1.54 -23.17
C THR A 16 -17.50 -2.45 -22.66
N GLU A 17 -17.16 -3.52 -23.40
CA GLU A 17 -16.12 -4.48 -23.00
C GLU A 17 -14.73 -3.83 -22.88
N GLU A 18 -14.35 -2.98 -23.84
CA GLU A 18 -13.07 -2.26 -23.80
C GLU A 18 -13.01 -1.23 -22.68
N ARG A 19 -14.14 -0.57 -22.40
CA ARG A 19 -14.26 0.37 -21.29
C ARG A 19 -14.17 -0.34 -19.93
N ASP A 20 -14.81 -1.50 -19.79
CA ASP A 20 -14.73 -2.31 -18.57
C ASP A 20 -13.29 -2.79 -18.33
N TYR A 21 -12.63 -3.27 -19.39
CA TYR A 21 -11.21 -3.62 -19.34
C TYR A 21 -10.33 -2.43 -18.92
N LEU A 22 -10.56 -1.24 -19.51
CA LEU A 22 -9.82 -0.03 -19.15
C LEU A 22 -9.97 0.31 -17.67
N PHE A 23 -11.18 0.25 -17.12
CA PHE A 23 -11.41 0.55 -15.71
C PHE A 23 -10.75 -0.48 -14.78
N GLU A 24 -10.79 -1.75 -15.13
CA GLU A 24 -10.08 -2.81 -14.41
C GLU A 24 -8.56 -2.58 -14.42
N PHE A 25 -7.99 -2.25 -15.59
CA PHE A 25 -6.57 -1.93 -15.71
C PHE A 25 -6.17 -0.73 -14.84
N LEU A 26 -6.95 0.35 -14.87
CA LEU A 26 -6.69 1.54 -14.06
C LEU A 26 -6.80 1.26 -12.55
N ARG A 27 -7.75 0.41 -12.15
CA ARG A 27 -7.89 -0.04 -10.76
C ARG A 27 -6.65 -0.79 -10.30
N ASN A 28 -6.19 -1.76 -11.09
CA ASN A 28 -5.00 -2.56 -10.77
C ASN A 28 -3.75 -1.68 -10.66
N LYS A 29 -3.57 -0.72 -11.59
CA LYS A 29 -2.48 0.26 -11.52
C LYS A 29 -2.51 1.10 -10.24
N LYS A 30 -3.70 1.51 -9.80
CA LYS A 30 -3.86 2.23 -8.54
C LYS A 30 -3.46 1.36 -7.35
N GLU A 31 -3.91 0.11 -7.30
CA GLU A 31 -3.55 -0.82 -6.23
C GLU A 31 -2.04 -1.14 -6.20
N GLU A 32 -1.39 -1.33 -7.36
CA GLU A 32 0.07 -1.45 -7.46
C GLU A 32 0.77 -0.25 -6.80
N SER A 33 0.35 0.98 -7.15
CA SER A 33 0.93 2.19 -6.57
C SER A 33 0.68 2.34 -5.07
N ARG A 34 -0.37 1.70 -4.50
CA ARG A 34 -0.63 1.74 -3.06
C ARG A 34 0.44 0.96 -2.30
N GLY A 35 0.87 -0.19 -2.83
CA GLY A 35 1.98 -0.96 -2.29
C GLY A 35 3.28 -0.15 -2.25
N ASP A 36 3.60 0.52 -3.35
CA ASP A 36 4.79 1.37 -3.45
C ASP A 36 4.74 2.54 -2.48
N ASN A 37 3.60 3.24 -2.38
CA ASN A 37 3.43 4.35 -1.45
C ASN A 37 3.52 3.91 0.02
N PHE A 38 2.96 2.75 0.35
CA PHE A 38 3.09 2.15 1.67
C PHE A 38 4.56 1.86 2.00
N TRP A 39 5.30 1.26 1.06
CA TRP A 39 6.71 0.93 1.27
C TRP A 39 7.56 2.19 1.41
N GLN A 40 7.34 3.21 0.58
CA GLN A 40 8.01 4.51 0.75
C GLN A 40 7.70 5.14 2.12
N GLY A 41 6.46 5.04 2.59
CA GLY A 41 6.06 5.49 3.93
C GLY A 41 6.81 4.76 5.04
N LEU A 42 6.87 3.43 4.99
CA LEU A 42 7.56 2.61 5.98
C LEU A 42 9.07 2.84 5.97
N GLN A 43 9.70 3.08 4.81
CA GLN A 43 11.11 3.49 4.73
C GLN A 43 11.36 4.84 5.41
N LYS A 44 10.48 5.83 5.20
CA LYS A 44 10.57 7.14 5.87
C LYS A 44 10.42 6.99 7.38
N PHE A 45 9.43 6.23 7.84
CA PHE A 45 9.23 5.93 9.26
C PHE A 45 10.49 5.31 9.89
N ARG A 46 11.04 4.27 9.26
CA ARG A 46 12.29 3.63 9.72
C ARG A 46 13.43 4.63 9.87
N LYS A 47 13.59 5.53 8.90
CA LYS A 47 14.65 6.56 8.93
C LYS A 47 14.46 7.54 10.10
N VAL A 48 13.22 7.94 10.39
CA VAL A 48 12.90 8.83 11.52
C VAL A 48 13.24 8.17 12.85
N ILE A 49 12.77 6.95 13.08
CA ILE A 49 13.09 6.15 14.28
C ILE A 49 14.62 6.05 14.49
N GLN A 50 15.37 5.76 13.42
CA GLN A 50 16.83 5.67 13.49
C GLN A 50 17.50 7.01 13.83
N ASN A 51 17.04 8.10 13.23
CA ASN A 51 17.57 9.44 13.49
C ASN A 51 17.28 9.92 14.92
N GLU A 52 16.14 9.52 15.46
CA GLU A 52 15.73 9.85 16.83
C GLU A 52 16.37 8.91 17.88
N GLY A 53 17.11 7.88 17.43
CA GLY A 53 17.75 6.91 18.31
C GLY A 53 16.75 6.04 19.06
N ILE A 54 15.53 5.89 18.53
CA ILE A 54 14.49 5.03 19.12
C ILE A 54 14.90 3.57 18.88
N ILE A 55 15.05 2.83 19.97
CA ILE A 55 15.39 1.41 19.97
C ILE A 55 14.13 0.65 20.39
N PHE A 56 13.65 -0.22 19.50
CA PHE A 56 12.63 -1.20 19.88
C PHE A 56 13.31 -2.44 20.44
N THR A 57 12.87 -2.84 21.61
CA THR A 57 13.28 -4.07 22.28
C THR A 57 12.15 -5.09 22.21
N ASP A 58 12.46 -6.30 22.64
CA ASP A 58 11.49 -7.39 22.62
C ASP A 58 10.34 -7.16 23.62
N GLU A 59 10.61 -6.44 24.72
CA GLU A 59 9.63 -6.06 25.74
C GLU A 59 8.55 -5.11 25.21
N ASP A 60 8.90 -4.21 24.28
CA ASP A 60 7.96 -3.24 23.69
C ASP A 60 6.81 -3.90 22.91
N PHE A 61 6.96 -5.18 22.56
CA PHE A 61 5.97 -5.96 21.82
C PHE A 61 5.38 -7.11 22.65
N ALA A 62 5.69 -7.20 23.95
CA ALA A 62 5.23 -8.29 24.81
C ALA A 62 3.69 -8.42 24.80
N ASP A 63 2.97 -7.29 24.86
CA ASP A 63 1.51 -7.26 24.88
C ASP A 63 0.85 -7.58 23.52
N LEU A 64 1.61 -7.54 22.43
CA LEU A 64 1.13 -7.94 21.10
C LEU A 64 1.27 -9.46 20.88
N ARG A 65 2.03 -10.16 21.73
CA ARG A 65 2.22 -11.59 21.63
C ARG A 65 1.07 -12.30 22.34
N ASP A 66 0.53 -13.32 21.69
CA ASP A 66 -0.41 -14.22 22.32
C ASP A 66 0.34 -15.07 23.35
N THR A 67 0.17 -14.75 24.63
CA THR A 67 0.80 -15.45 25.76
C THR A 67 0.03 -16.70 26.19
N SER A 68 -0.93 -17.17 25.40
CA SER A 68 -1.62 -18.42 25.69
C SER A 68 -0.67 -19.62 25.72
N VAL A 69 -0.95 -20.53 26.65
CA VAL A 69 -0.19 -21.77 26.86
C VAL A 69 0.00 -22.53 25.55
N GLY A 70 1.26 -22.88 25.25
CA GLY A 70 1.65 -23.62 24.05
C GLY A 70 2.04 -22.76 22.84
N ARG A 71 2.06 -21.42 22.96
CA ARG A 71 2.55 -20.50 21.93
C ARG A 71 3.77 -19.67 22.35
N GLU A 72 4.39 -20.02 23.48
CA GLU A 72 5.67 -19.43 23.89
C GLU A 72 6.74 -19.75 22.83
N ILE A 73 7.41 -18.71 22.33
CA ILE A 73 8.52 -18.82 21.40
C ILE A 73 9.80 -18.63 22.21
N ASP A 74 10.65 -19.64 22.24
CA ASP A 74 12.00 -19.54 22.80
C ASP A 74 12.85 -18.73 21.81
N LEU A 75 13.37 -17.57 22.25
CA LEU A 75 14.11 -16.62 21.43
C LEU A 75 15.63 -16.75 21.60
#